data_AF-A0A1V8S897-F1
#
_entry.id   AF-A0A1V8S897-F1
#
_cell.length_a   1.000
_cell.length_b   1.000
_cell.length_c   1.000
_cell.angle_alpha   90.00
_cell.angle_beta   90.00
_cell.angle_gamma   90.00
#
_symmetry.space_group_name_H-M   'P 1'
#
loop_
_entity.id
_entity.type
_entity.pdbx_description
1 polymer ?
#
loop_
_entity_poly.entity_id
_entity_poly.type
_entity_poly.pdbx_seq_one_letter_code
_entity_poly.pdbx_strand_id
1 'polypeptide(L)'
;LLNPDEVAARSKTDMFTKSIVLTQILYFVVAVISRYIEHLPVSPLEVATLAFTVCSFCTYGLFWHKPQGVTAVTTIALRDNHIPEQLTSVLRKQYHKEIQELLIATGTNPAWEEWLGIELLGGSLLVFILACASAVFSAIHLAAWNSTFPTASERIVWRVATLVSALAYMMCWLCQVIMNVGSIRKPVDVIKRSRRRHVEVKPVVELASWIFLVTTVVYVLARLVIIVEMFRSLAYLTRDAYITPSWPTNIPHFG
;
A
#
# COMPACT_ATOMS: atom_id res chain seq x y z
N LEU A 1 -29.66 14.94 10.29
CA LEU A 1 -29.63 14.26 8.97
C LEU A 1 -29.31 15.32 7.94
N LEU A 2 -28.17 15.22 7.24
CA LEU A 2 -27.85 16.16 6.16
C LEU A 2 -28.93 16.09 5.07
N ASN A 3 -29.35 17.24 4.53
CA ASN A 3 -30.31 17.28 3.44
C ASN A 3 -29.66 16.66 2.19
N PRO A 4 -30.32 15.75 1.44
CA PRO A 4 -29.80 15.20 0.18
C PRO A 4 -29.25 16.23 -0.80
N ASP A 5 -29.80 17.44 -0.82
CA ASP A 5 -29.34 18.53 -1.69
C ASP A 5 -27.94 19.04 -1.31
N GLU A 6 -27.61 19.11 -0.01
CA GLU A 6 -26.26 19.49 0.44
C GLU A 6 -25.23 18.41 0.10
N VAL A 7 -25.63 17.14 0.21
CA VAL A 7 -24.78 16.00 -0.17
C VAL A 7 -24.52 16.02 -1.68
N ALA A 8 -25.54 16.28 -2.49
CA ALA A 8 -25.42 16.39 -3.93
C ALA A 8 -24.62 17.61 -4.38
N ALA A 9 -24.71 18.74 -3.69
CA ALA A 9 -23.90 19.92 -3.99
C ALA A 9 -22.41 19.66 -3.70
N ARG A 10 -22.09 19.03 -2.56
CA ARG A 10 -20.71 18.68 -2.19
C ARG A 10 -20.11 17.60 -3.11
N SER A 11 -20.90 16.62 -3.54
CA SER A 11 -20.42 15.59 -4.47
C SER A 11 -20.11 16.16 -5.87
N LYS A 12 -20.85 17.18 -6.32
CA LYS A 12 -20.55 17.88 -7.59
C LYS A 12 -19.20 18.60 -7.56
N THR A 13 -18.87 19.29 -6.46
CA THR A 13 -17.57 19.96 -6.31
C THR A 13 -16.43 18.94 -6.31
N ASP A 14 -16.60 17.81 -5.63
CA ASP A 14 -15.65 16.70 -5.62
C ASP A 14 -15.43 16.12 -7.04
N MET A 15 -16.50 15.94 -7.81
CA MET A 15 -16.41 15.48 -9.20
C MET A 15 -15.62 16.44 -10.09
N PHE A 16 -15.87 17.75 -10.00
CA PHE A 16 -15.16 18.74 -10.82
C PHE A 16 -13.66 18.78 -10.51
N THR A 17 -13.29 18.77 -9.23
CA THR A 17 -11.89 18.72 -8.81
C THR A 17 -11.21 17.43 -9.28
N LYS A 18 -11.87 16.28 -9.14
CA LYS A 18 -11.36 14.99 -9.66
C LYS A 18 -11.11 15.04 -11.16
N SER A 19 -12.04 15.58 -11.95
CA SER A 19 -11.88 15.70 -13.40
C SER A 19 -10.67 16.53 -13.80
N ILE A 20 -10.46 17.70 -13.18
CA ILE A 20 -9.29 18.55 -13.48
C ILE A 20 -7.99 17.81 -13.18
N VAL A 21 -7.90 17.16 -12.02
CA VAL A 21 -6.71 16.40 -11.62
C VAL A 21 -6.43 15.27 -12.59
N LEU A 22 -7.46 14.52 -13.03
CA LEU A 22 -7.31 13.46 -14.01
C LEU A 22 -6.83 13.98 -15.38
N THR A 23 -7.33 15.13 -15.82
CA THR A 23 -6.86 15.78 -17.06
C THR A 23 -5.39 16.20 -16.95
N GLN A 24 -4.98 16.81 -15.83
CA GLN A 24 -3.58 17.20 -15.60
C GLN A 24 -2.64 15.98 -15.57
N ILE A 25 -3.07 14.90 -14.90
CA ILE A 25 -2.37 13.62 -14.87
C ILE A 25 -2.22 13.05 -16.29
N LEU A 26 -3.30 13.00 -17.07
CA LEU A 26 -3.26 12.46 -18.43
C LEU A 26 -2.34 13.30 -19.33
N TYR A 27 -2.41 14.62 -19.24
CA TYR A 27 -1.53 15.53 -19.97
C TYR A 27 -0.06 15.23 -19.67
N PHE A 28 0.29 15.09 -18.39
CA PHE A 28 1.65 14.76 -17.97
C PHE A 28 2.11 13.38 -18.48
N VAL A 29 1.27 12.36 -18.37
CA VAL A 29 1.57 11.00 -18.87
C VAL A 29 1.85 11.02 -20.37
N VAL A 30 0.99 11.68 -21.15
CA VAL A 30 1.19 11.82 -22.60
C VAL A 30 2.48 12.58 -22.90
N ALA A 31 2.78 13.64 -22.15
CA ALA A 31 4.02 14.39 -22.33
C ALA A 31 5.27 13.51 -22.15
N VAL A 32 5.33 12.69 -21.10
CA VAL A 32 6.45 11.79 -20.83
C VAL A 32 6.56 10.70 -21.91
N ILE A 33 5.43 10.13 -22.35
CA ILE A 33 5.41 9.12 -23.41
C ILE A 33 5.88 9.72 -24.75
N SER A 34 5.44 10.92 -25.11
CA SER A 34 5.89 11.59 -26.32
C SER A 34 7.40 11.86 -26.30
N ARG A 35 7.95 12.32 -25.17
CA ARG A 35 9.41 12.47 -25.02
C ARG A 35 10.14 11.15 -25.20
N TYR A 36 9.59 10.05 -24.67
CA TYR A 36 10.16 8.72 -24.83
C TYR A 36 10.17 8.25 -26.30
N ILE A 37 9.08 8.48 -27.03
CA ILE A 37 8.97 8.13 -28.47
C ILE A 37 9.91 8.99 -29.32
N GLU A 38 10.06 10.27 -28.99
CA GLU A 38 10.95 11.21 -29.69
C GLU A 38 12.44 11.03 -29.32
N HIS A 39 12.79 9.99 -28.53
CA HIS A 39 14.13 9.72 -28.04
C HIS A 39 14.77 10.89 -27.25
N LEU A 40 13.94 11.74 -26.65
CA LEU A 40 14.39 12.80 -25.77
C LEU A 40 14.73 12.23 -24.39
N PRO A 41 15.72 12.81 -23.68
CA PRO A 41 16.06 12.35 -22.34
C PRO A 41 14.87 12.58 -21.41
N VAL A 42 14.54 11.52 -20.67
CA VAL A 42 13.57 11.54 -19.56
C VAL A 42 14.36 11.49 -18.26
N SER A 43 14.12 12.49 -17.41
CA SER A 43 14.79 12.62 -16.12
C SER A 43 14.32 11.55 -15.13
N PRO A 44 15.18 11.12 -14.19
CA PRO A 44 14.77 10.22 -13.11
C PRO A 44 13.59 10.74 -12.29
N LEU A 45 13.49 12.07 -12.13
CA LEU A 45 12.36 12.71 -11.45
C LEU A 45 11.06 12.55 -12.25
N GLU A 46 11.08 12.79 -13.56
CA GLU A 46 9.90 12.60 -14.42
C GLU A 46 9.39 11.15 -14.34
N VAL A 47 10.29 10.16 -14.38
CA VAL A 47 9.95 8.75 -14.19
C VAL A 47 9.31 8.49 -12.83
N ALA A 48 9.81 9.09 -11.76
CA ALA A 48 9.23 8.93 -10.43
C ALA A 48 7.86 9.61 -10.31
N THR A 49 7.70 10.81 -10.85
CA THR A 49 6.40 11.50 -10.89
C THR A 49 5.39 10.72 -11.71
N LEU A 50 5.81 10.05 -12.81
CA LEU A 50 4.96 9.14 -13.56
C LEU A 50 4.50 7.96 -12.70
N ALA A 51 5.40 7.35 -11.93
CA ALA A 51 5.05 6.26 -11.01
C ALA A 51 3.99 6.69 -9.97
N PHE A 52 4.19 7.85 -9.33
CA PHE A 52 3.23 8.40 -8.37
C PHE A 52 1.91 8.78 -9.02
N THR A 53 1.95 9.28 -10.25
CA THR A 53 0.78 9.69 -11.02
C THR A 53 -0.09 8.48 -11.39
N VAL A 54 0.52 7.40 -11.89
CA VAL A 54 -0.17 6.14 -12.18
C VAL A 54 -0.78 5.54 -10.92
N CYS A 55 -0.02 5.52 -9.81
CA CYS A 55 -0.53 5.04 -8.52
C CYS A 55 -1.72 5.86 -8.02
N SER A 56 -1.63 7.20 -8.14
CA SER A 56 -2.70 8.12 -7.75
C SER A 56 -3.94 7.92 -8.64
N PHE A 57 -3.76 7.76 -9.94
CA PHE A 57 -4.85 7.48 -10.88
C PHE A 57 -5.57 6.16 -10.53
N CYS A 58 -4.83 5.08 -10.29
CA CYS A 58 -5.41 3.81 -9.84
C CYS A 58 -6.17 3.98 -8.52
N THR A 59 -5.59 4.71 -7.57
CA THR A 59 -6.23 4.98 -6.27
C THR A 59 -7.51 5.77 -6.45
N TYR A 60 -7.51 6.86 -7.21
CA TYR A 60 -8.71 7.66 -7.48
C TYR A 60 -9.77 6.89 -8.25
N GLY A 61 -9.39 6.02 -9.18
CA GLY A 61 -10.30 5.13 -9.89
C GLY A 61 -10.98 4.12 -8.95
N LEU A 62 -10.22 3.48 -8.06
CA LEU A 62 -10.75 2.54 -7.06
C LEU A 62 -11.66 3.24 -6.04
N PHE A 63 -11.33 4.47 -5.64
CA PHE A 63 -12.12 5.26 -4.68
C PHE A 63 -13.13 6.20 -5.34
N TRP A 64 -13.42 6.02 -6.64
CA TRP A 64 -14.31 6.92 -7.39
C TRP A 64 -15.66 7.11 -6.72
N HIS A 65 -16.22 6.01 -6.21
CA HIS A 65 -17.54 5.97 -5.58
C HIS A 65 -17.54 6.42 -4.11
N LYS A 66 -16.36 6.63 -3.50
CA LYS A 66 -16.27 7.07 -2.10
C LYS A 66 -16.21 8.61 -2.05
N PRO A 67 -17.19 9.29 -1.41
CA PRO A 67 -17.17 10.74 -1.28
C PRO A 67 -15.98 11.15 -0.39
N GLN A 68 -15.08 11.96 -0.93
CA GLN A 68 -13.96 12.53 -0.19
C GLN A 68 -14.39 13.91 0.36
N GLY A 69 -14.11 14.20 1.63
CA GLY A 69 -14.54 15.46 2.27
C GLY A 69 -15.67 15.31 3.30
N VAL A 70 -15.62 14.29 4.16
CA VAL A 70 -16.49 14.20 5.34
C VAL A 70 -16.01 15.21 6.39
N THR A 71 -16.33 16.49 6.20
CA THR A 71 -16.05 17.56 7.19
C THR A 71 -17.12 17.63 8.28
N ALA A 72 -18.26 16.95 8.09
CA ALA A 72 -19.37 16.95 9.03
C ALA A 72 -19.34 15.69 9.90
N VAL A 73 -18.80 15.81 11.11
CA VAL A 73 -19.04 14.82 12.18
C VAL A 73 -20.49 14.97 12.60
N THR A 74 -21.34 14.01 12.21
CA THR A 74 -22.69 13.92 12.77
C THR A 74 -22.57 13.24 14.13
N THR A 75 -22.67 14.00 15.22
CA THR A 75 -22.87 13.43 16.56
C THR A 75 -24.22 12.75 16.59
N ILE A 76 -24.21 11.42 16.58
CA ILE A 76 -25.40 10.60 16.83
C ILE A 76 -25.67 10.73 18.33
N ALA A 77 -26.73 11.44 18.71
CA ALA A 77 -27.23 11.38 20.08
C ALA A 77 -27.68 9.94 20.32
N LEU A 78 -26.88 9.17 21.04
CA LEU A 78 -27.33 7.88 21.57
C LEU A 78 -28.51 8.19 22.49
N ARG A 79 -29.72 7.91 22.01
CA ARG A 79 -30.90 7.93 22.86
C ARG A 79 -30.64 6.91 23.94
N ASP A 80 -30.51 7.38 25.17
CA ASP A 80 -30.31 6.55 26.35
C ASP A 80 -31.61 5.77 26.59
N ASN A 81 -31.80 4.71 25.80
CA ASN A 81 -32.81 3.71 26.06
C ASN A 81 -32.25 2.94 27.24
N HIS A 82 -32.59 3.39 28.45
CA HIS A 82 -32.39 2.62 29.66
C HIS A 82 -33.15 1.31 29.50
N ILE A 83 -32.47 0.30 28.95
CA ILE A 83 -32.97 -1.06 28.94
C ILE A 83 -33.05 -1.43 30.42
N PRO A 84 -34.24 -1.77 30.95
CA PRO A 84 -34.39 -2.11 32.36
C PRO A 84 -33.32 -3.13 32.74
N GLU A 85 -32.63 -2.90 33.85
CA GLU A 85 -31.47 -3.69 34.28
C GLU A 85 -31.78 -5.20 34.30
N GLN A 86 -33.03 -5.54 34.57
CA GLN A 86 -33.54 -6.90 34.52
C GLN A 86 -33.52 -7.50 33.10
N LEU A 87 -33.95 -6.76 32.09
CA LEU A 87 -33.96 -7.23 30.70
C LEU A 87 -32.55 -7.34 30.13
N THR A 88 -31.64 -6.42 30.48
CA THR A 88 -30.21 -6.55 30.15
C THR A 88 -29.60 -7.76 30.82
N SER A 89 -29.95 -8.06 32.07
CA SER A 89 -29.43 -9.24 32.77
C SER A 89 -29.91 -10.57 32.18
N VAL A 90 -31.17 -10.63 31.70
CA VAL A 90 -31.75 -11.83 31.09
C VAL A 90 -31.18 -12.04 29.69
N LEU A 91 -31.15 -11.00 28.86
CA LEU A 91 -30.56 -11.06 27.52
C LEU A 91 -29.07 -11.41 27.60
N ARG A 92 -28.33 -10.80 28.54
CA ARG A 92 -26.91 -11.12 28.77
C ARG A 92 -26.73 -12.57 29.19
N LYS A 93 -27.52 -13.09 30.14
CA LYS A 93 -27.42 -14.49 30.59
C LYS A 93 -27.77 -15.48 29.49
N GLN A 94 -28.81 -15.20 28.71
CA GLN A 94 -29.28 -16.08 27.65
C GLN A 94 -28.28 -16.15 26.49
N TYR A 95 -27.80 -14.99 26.01
CA TYR A 95 -26.75 -14.94 25.00
C TYR A 95 -25.44 -15.60 25.45
N HIS A 96 -25.03 -15.39 26.72
CA HIS A 96 -23.78 -15.98 27.21
C HIS A 96 -23.83 -17.50 27.28
N LYS A 97 -25.00 -18.07 27.62
CA LYS A 97 -25.20 -19.51 27.73
C LYS A 97 -25.27 -20.18 26.35
N GLU A 98 -26.01 -19.59 25.40
CA GLU A 98 -26.04 -20.07 24.00
C GLU A 98 -24.66 -19.98 23.35
N ILE A 99 -23.95 -18.87 23.53
CA ILE A 99 -22.59 -18.72 23.00
C ILE A 99 -21.65 -19.76 23.64
N GLN A 100 -21.72 -19.99 24.96
CA GLN A 100 -20.91 -21.02 25.61
C GLN A 100 -21.25 -22.45 25.14
N GLU A 101 -22.53 -22.79 24.99
CA GLU A 101 -22.95 -24.11 24.53
C GLU A 101 -22.54 -24.37 23.07
N LEU A 102 -22.67 -23.37 22.20
CA LEU A 102 -22.16 -23.44 20.81
C LEU A 102 -20.64 -23.60 20.76
N LEU A 103 -19.90 -22.89 21.62
CA LEU A 103 -18.43 -22.96 21.72
C LEU A 103 -17.93 -24.31 22.26
N ILE A 104 -18.70 -24.97 23.13
CA ILE A 104 -18.35 -26.28 23.71
C ILE A 104 -18.73 -27.42 22.76
N ALA A 105 -19.88 -27.32 22.07
CA ALA A 105 -20.38 -28.36 21.17
C ALA A 105 -19.56 -28.54 19.89
N THR A 106 -18.82 -27.51 19.44
CA THR A 106 -18.00 -27.59 18.23
C THR A 106 -16.58 -28.10 18.45
N GLY A 107 -16.07 -28.21 19.68
CA GLY A 107 -14.73 -28.75 19.99
C GLY A 107 -13.54 -27.93 19.46
N THR A 108 -13.76 -27.10 18.45
CA THR A 108 -12.93 -26.00 17.97
C THR A 108 -13.83 -24.77 18.06
N ASN A 109 -13.43 -23.73 18.79
CA ASN A 109 -14.22 -22.51 18.76
C ASN A 109 -14.06 -21.90 17.34
N PRO A 110 -15.14 -21.79 16.55
CA PRO A 110 -15.08 -21.33 15.17
C PRO A 110 -14.60 -19.88 15.08
N ALA A 111 -14.80 -19.07 16.12
CA ALA A 111 -14.27 -17.71 16.19
C ALA A 111 -12.74 -17.69 16.23
N TRP A 112 -12.05 -18.69 16.78
CA TRP A 112 -10.58 -18.72 16.69
C TRP A 112 -10.11 -19.21 15.32
N GLU A 113 -10.80 -20.15 14.67
CA GLU A 113 -10.41 -20.58 13.31
C GLU A 113 -10.71 -19.48 12.26
N GLU A 114 -11.82 -18.76 12.42
CA GLU A 114 -12.19 -17.61 11.62
C GLU A 114 -11.29 -16.41 11.91
N TRP A 115 -10.98 -16.10 13.17
CA TRP A 115 -10.02 -15.04 13.54
C TRP A 115 -8.59 -15.38 13.08
N LEU A 116 -8.14 -16.63 13.26
CA LEU A 116 -6.83 -17.10 12.79
C LEU A 116 -6.78 -17.09 11.27
N GLY A 117 -7.84 -17.48 10.57
CA GLY A 117 -7.94 -17.40 9.11
C GLY A 117 -7.92 -15.96 8.60
N ILE A 118 -8.72 -15.07 9.19
CA ILE A 118 -8.83 -13.67 8.77
C ILE A 118 -7.56 -12.87 9.08
N GLU A 119 -6.92 -13.04 10.24
CA GLU A 119 -5.66 -12.35 10.53
C GLU A 119 -4.47 -12.95 9.75
N LEU A 120 -4.42 -14.27 9.59
CA LEU A 120 -3.28 -14.93 8.95
C LEU A 120 -3.35 -14.90 7.42
N LEU A 121 -4.49 -15.30 6.81
CA LEU A 121 -4.68 -15.16 5.35
C LEU A 121 -4.90 -13.70 4.98
N GLY A 122 -5.72 -12.95 5.72
CA GLY A 122 -6.00 -11.55 5.39
C GLY A 122 -4.78 -10.65 5.59
N GLY A 123 -4.03 -10.82 6.69
CA GLY A 123 -2.79 -10.09 6.93
C GLY A 123 -1.69 -10.46 5.93
N SER A 124 -1.49 -11.75 5.64
CA SER A 124 -0.49 -12.19 4.66
C SER A 124 -0.84 -11.80 3.22
N LEU A 125 -2.12 -11.84 2.86
CA LEU A 125 -2.61 -11.42 1.54
C LEU A 125 -2.47 -9.90 1.37
N LEU A 126 -2.84 -9.12 2.39
CA LEU A 126 -2.66 -7.67 2.36
C LEU A 126 -1.19 -7.31 2.20
N VAL A 127 -0.30 -7.91 3.00
CA VAL A 127 1.15 -7.69 2.89
C VAL A 127 1.67 -8.14 1.53
N PHE A 128 1.18 -9.26 0.99
CA PHE A 128 1.52 -9.71 -0.36
C PHE A 128 1.14 -8.67 -1.41
N ILE A 129 -0.10 -8.18 -1.37
CA ILE A 129 -0.61 -7.14 -2.29
C ILE A 129 0.24 -5.88 -2.16
N LEU A 130 0.53 -5.43 -0.94
CA LEU A 130 1.38 -4.27 -0.67
C LEU A 130 2.81 -4.48 -1.17
N ALA A 131 3.37 -5.68 -0.99
CA ALA A 131 4.71 -6.02 -1.45
C ALA A 131 4.79 -6.05 -2.98
N CYS A 132 3.79 -6.64 -3.66
CA CYS A 132 3.68 -6.62 -5.12
C CYS A 132 3.52 -5.18 -5.63
N ALA A 133 2.61 -4.39 -5.06
CA ALA A 133 2.40 -3.00 -5.44
C ALA A 133 3.69 -2.18 -5.27
N SER A 134 4.42 -2.39 -4.17
CA SER A 134 5.66 -1.69 -3.87
C SER A 134 6.84 -2.15 -4.74
N ALA A 135 6.90 -3.44 -5.09
CA ALA A 135 7.87 -3.99 -6.03
C ALA A 135 7.65 -3.43 -7.44
N VAL A 136 6.40 -3.38 -7.90
CA VAL A 136 6.02 -2.74 -9.18
C VAL A 136 6.38 -1.26 -9.15
N PHE A 137 6.03 -0.54 -8.07
CA PHE A 137 6.39 0.88 -7.91
C PHE A 137 7.91 1.07 -7.98
N SER A 138 8.68 0.23 -7.31
CA SER A 138 10.14 0.29 -7.32
C SER A 138 10.73 -0.05 -8.70
N ALA A 139 10.13 -1.00 -9.42
CA ALA A 139 10.57 -1.41 -10.74
C ALA A 139 10.40 -0.30 -11.78
N ILE A 140 9.44 0.62 -11.63
CA ILE A 140 9.28 1.76 -12.55
C ILE A 140 10.53 2.65 -12.54
N HIS A 141 11.24 2.78 -11.41
CA HIS A 141 12.49 3.54 -11.35
C HIS A 141 13.61 2.92 -12.22
N LEU A 142 13.51 1.63 -12.57
CA LEU A 142 14.42 1.01 -13.54
C LEU A 142 14.22 1.57 -14.96
N ALA A 143 13.11 2.23 -15.27
CA ALA A 143 12.96 2.91 -16.56
C ALA A 143 14.00 4.03 -16.75
N ALA A 144 14.52 4.60 -15.66
CA ALA A 144 15.62 5.56 -15.67
C ALA A 144 17.03 4.90 -15.64
N TRP A 145 17.15 3.62 -16.02
CA TRP A 145 18.41 2.85 -15.96
C TRP A 145 19.57 3.48 -16.75
N ASN A 146 19.24 4.13 -17.85
CA ASN A 146 20.17 4.77 -18.78
C ASN A 146 20.15 6.32 -18.69
N SER A 147 19.52 6.88 -17.64
CA SER A 147 19.52 8.33 -17.45
C SER A 147 20.94 8.88 -17.23
N THR A 148 21.11 10.16 -17.56
CA THR A 148 22.36 10.88 -17.34
C THR A 148 22.51 11.21 -15.86
N PHE A 149 23.64 10.80 -15.29
CA PHE A 149 24.02 11.10 -13.92
C PHE A 149 25.36 11.86 -13.94
N PRO A 150 25.64 12.71 -12.94
CA PRO A 150 26.86 13.52 -12.90
C PRO A 150 28.14 12.67 -12.90
N THR A 151 28.12 11.54 -12.19
CA THR A 151 29.26 10.61 -12.09
C THR A 151 28.86 9.16 -12.37
N ALA A 152 29.84 8.33 -12.76
CA ALA A 152 29.64 6.90 -12.95
C ALA A 152 29.26 6.18 -11.64
N SER A 153 29.79 6.63 -10.50
CA SER A 153 29.45 6.11 -9.17
C SER A 153 27.98 6.34 -8.82
N GLU A 154 27.45 7.55 -9.06
CA GLU A 154 26.03 7.88 -8.81
C GLU A 154 25.10 7.03 -9.67
N ARG A 155 25.47 6.78 -10.93
CA ARG A 155 24.72 5.85 -11.80
C ARG A 155 24.71 4.43 -11.25
N ILE A 156 25.82 3.92 -10.73
CA ILE A 156 25.88 2.58 -10.14
C ILE A 156 25.04 2.54 -8.86
N VAL A 157 25.17 3.55 -8.00
CA VAL A 157 24.40 3.69 -6.77
C VAL A 157 22.90 3.70 -7.05
N TRP A 158 22.45 4.43 -8.08
CA TRP A 158 21.07 4.42 -8.56
C TRP A 158 20.60 3.00 -8.94
N ARG A 159 21.39 2.30 -9.76
CA ARG A 159 21.06 0.95 -10.25
C ARG A 159 20.97 -0.06 -9.11
N VAL A 160 21.92 -0.01 -8.18
CA VAL A 160 21.90 -0.88 -7.00
C VAL A 160 20.71 -0.55 -6.11
N ALA A 161 20.46 0.73 -5.81
CA ALA A 161 19.36 1.14 -4.95
C ALA A 161 17.98 0.77 -5.52
N THR A 162 17.77 0.95 -6.82
CA THR A 162 16.51 0.58 -7.49
C THR A 162 16.28 -0.94 -7.50
N LEU A 163 17.31 -1.75 -7.75
CA LEU A 163 17.23 -3.21 -7.65
C LEU A 163 16.99 -3.70 -6.21
N VAL A 164 17.74 -3.15 -5.25
CA VAL A 164 17.58 -3.48 -3.82
C VAL A 164 16.17 -3.14 -3.36
N SER A 165 15.65 -1.96 -3.72
CA SER A 165 14.28 -1.55 -3.37
C SER A 165 13.23 -2.49 -3.97
N ALA A 166 13.40 -2.94 -5.22
CA ALA A 166 12.46 -3.86 -5.87
C ALA A 166 12.42 -5.24 -5.20
N LEU A 167 13.58 -5.77 -4.77
CA LEU A 167 13.68 -7.10 -4.19
C LEU A 167 13.37 -7.13 -2.68
N ALA A 168 13.64 -6.04 -1.96
CA ALA A 168 13.47 -5.97 -0.50
C ALA A 168 12.05 -6.29 -0.04
N TYR A 169 11.02 -5.81 -0.76
CA TYR A 169 9.63 -6.08 -0.42
C TYR A 169 9.24 -7.54 -0.51
N MET A 170 9.78 -8.26 -1.49
CA MET A 170 9.51 -9.69 -1.63
C MET A 170 10.22 -10.51 -0.56
N MET A 171 11.42 -10.09 -0.17
CA MET A 171 12.12 -10.66 0.98
C MET A 171 11.34 -10.43 2.30
N CYS A 172 10.83 -9.21 2.53
CA CYS A 172 10.01 -8.90 3.70
C CYS A 172 8.74 -9.74 3.77
N TRP A 173 8.04 -9.92 2.65
CA TRP A 173 6.87 -10.79 2.58
C TRP A 173 7.22 -12.25 2.90
N LEU A 174 8.30 -12.80 2.32
CA LEU A 174 8.76 -14.16 2.62
C LEU A 174 9.06 -14.35 4.11
N CYS A 175 9.76 -13.39 4.73
CA CYS A 175 10.04 -13.43 6.17
C CYS A 175 8.74 -13.39 7.00
N GLN A 176 7.75 -12.61 6.58
CA GLN A 176 6.45 -12.53 7.26
C GLN A 176 5.67 -13.84 7.16
N VAL A 177 5.70 -14.53 6.01
CA VAL A 177 5.10 -15.87 5.88
C VAL A 177 5.77 -16.85 6.85
N ILE A 178 7.11 -16.84 6.95
CA ILE A 178 7.85 -17.71 7.89
C ILE A 178 7.46 -17.40 9.35
N MET A 179 7.41 -16.13 9.73
CA MET A 179 7.00 -15.72 11.08
C MET A 179 5.56 -16.12 11.40
N ASN A 180 4.63 -15.95 10.44
CA ASN A 180 3.23 -16.35 10.55
C ASN A 180 3.09 -17.87 10.74
N VAL A 181 3.77 -18.67 9.93
CA VAL A 181 3.79 -20.15 10.06
C VAL A 181 4.38 -20.58 11.40
N GLY A 182 5.46 -19.93 11.85
CA GLY A 182 6.06 -20.18 13.16
C GLY A 182 5.14 -19.81 14.33
N SER A 183 4.32 -18.77 14.17
CA SER A 183 3.32 -18.35 15.17
C SER A 183 2.20 -19.37 15.35
N ILE A 184 1.71 -19.99 14.26
CA ILE A 184 0.66 -21.04 14.29
C ILE A 184 1.14 -22.33 14.96
N ARG A 185 2.42 -22.68 14.81
CA ARG A 185 2.97 -23.89 15.42
C ARG A 185 3.03 -23.79 16.95
N LYS A 186 3.22 -22.58 17.51
CA LYS A 186 3.26 -22.36 18.96
C LYS A 186 2.01 -22.85 19.71
N PRO A 187 0.77 -22.47 19.35
CA PRO A 187 -0.44 -22.98 20.01
C PRO A 187 -0.69 -24.47 19.76
N VAL A 188 -0.41 -24.98 18.55
CA VAL A 188 -0.55 -26.42 18.24
C VAL A 188 0.41 -27.26 19.06
N ASP A 189 1.64 -26.79 19.25
CA ASP A 189 2.64 -27.46 20.08
C ASP A 189 2.30 -27.37 21.57
N VAL A 190 1.65 -26.30 22.05
CA VAL A 190 1.11 -26.23 23.43
C VAL A 190 0.01 -27.28 23.64
N ILE A 191 -0.86 -27.49 22.65
CA ILE A 191 -1.91 -28.52 22.70
C ILE A 191 -1.32 -29.93 22.58
N LYS A 192 -0.30 -30.13 21.72
CA LYS A 192 0.38 -31.42 21.51
C LYS A 192 1.48 -31.75 22.52
N ARG A 193 1.93 -30.79 23.33
CA ARG A 193 2.97 -30.97 24.38
C ARG A 193 2.58 -31.99 25.47
N SER A 194 1.32 -32.43 25.51
CA SER A 194 0.90 -33.62 26.24
C SER A 194 1.51 -34.93 25.71
N ARG A 195 2.04 -35.01 24.47
CA ARG A 195 2.33 -36.31 23.81
C ARG A 195 3.54 -36.40 22.83
N ARG A 196 4.74 -35.96 23.24
CA ARG A 196 6.10 -36.22 22.65
C ARG A 196 6.75 -35.18 21.70
N ARG A 197 8.07 -35.08 21.91
CA ARG A 197 9.23 -34.56 21.14
C ARG A 197 9.14 -33.16 20.51
N HIS A 198 10.03 -32.28 21.00
CA HIS A 198 10.23 -30.89 20.58
C HIS A 198 10.85 -30.81 19.18
N VAL A 199 10.19 -30.12 18.25
CA VAL A 199 10.81 -29.57 17.05
C VAL A 199 11.02 -28.08 17.32
N GLU A 200 12.27 -27.61 17.42
CA GLU A 200 12.59 -26.23 17.78
C GLU A 200 12.41 -25.30 16.57
N VAL A 201 11.23 -24.72 16.41
CA VAL A 201 10.95 -23.70 15.38
C VAL A 201 11.40 -22.28 15.79
N LYS A 202 11.87 -22.10 17.03
CA LYS A 202 12.30 -20.81 17.59
C LYS A 202 13.46 -20.14 16.83
N PRO A 203 14.59 -20.79 16.53
CA PRO A 203 15.72 -20.12 15.88
C PRO A 203 15.41 -19.64 14.46
N VAL A 204 14.54 -20.34 13.73
CA VAL A 204 14.14 -19.97 12.36
C VAL A 204 13.29 -18.69 12.36
N VAL A 205 12.38 -18.55 13.32
CA VAL A 205 11.54 -17.35 13.44
C VAL A 205 12.37 -16.14 13.88
N GLU A 206 13.29 -16.32 14.83
CA GLU A 206 14.20 -15.25 15.26
C GLU A 206 15.11 -14.76 14.13
N LEU A 207 15.67 -15.68 13.35
CA LEU A 207 16.46 -15.34 12.17
C LEU A 207 15.61 -14.57 11.13
N ALA A 208 14.39 -15.02 10.85
CA ALA A 208 13.48 -14.34 9.93
C ALA A 208 13.12 -12.92 10.40
N SER A 209 12.94 -12.70 11.70
CA SER A 209 12.70 -11.37 12.28
C SER A 209 13.91 -10.44 12.10
N TRP A 210 15.13 -10.94 12.28
CA TRP A 210 16.35 -10.15 12.04
C TRP A 210 16.52 -9.81 10.56
N ILE A 211 16.31 -10.78 9.66
CA ILE A 211 16.37 -10.54 8.21
C ILE A 211 15.34 -9.47 7.82
N PHE A 212 14.10 -9.60 8.30
CA PHE A 212 13.05 -8.61 8.05
C PHE A 212 13.47 -7.20 8.49
N LEU A 213 14.04 -7.06 9.70
CA LEU A 213 14.50 -5.78 10.22
C LEU A 213 15.61 -5.18 9.36
N VAL A 214 16.65 -5.96 9.06
CA VAL A 214 17.79 -5.52 8.25
C VAL A 214 17.34 -5.14 6.85
N THR A 215 16.52 -5.96 6.20
CA THR A 215 15.96 -5.66 4.87
C THR A 215 15.14 -4.39 4.88
N THR A 216 14.35 -4.14 5.93
CA THR A 216 13.56 -2.91 6.08
C THR A 216 14.47 -1.67 6.19
N VAL A 217 15.54 -1.74 6.99
CA VAL A 217 16.51 -0.64 7.11
C VAL A 217 17.21 -0.38 5.78
N VAL A 218 17.71 -1.43 5.12
CA VAL A 218 18.35 -1.34 3.80
C VAL A 218 17.41 -0.74 2.76
N TYR A 219 16.14 -1.12 2.79
CA TYR A 219 15.11 -0.54 1.92
C TYR A 219 14.94 0.96 2.16
N VAL A 220 14.80 1.40 3.42
CA VAL A 220 14.64 2.83 3.74
C VAL A 220 15.84 3.62 3.24
N LEU A 221 17.06 3.12 3.45
CA LEU A 221 18.28 3.76 2.96
C LEU A 221 18.31 3.81 1.42
N ALA A 222 17.98 2.72 0.74
CA ALA A 222 17.91 2.68 -0.72
C ALA A 222 16.90 3.71 -1.26
N ARG A 223 15.77 3.91 -0.58
CA ARG A 223 14.78 4.94 -0.97
C ARG A 223 15.30 6.36 -0.77
N LEU A 224 15.98 6.63 0.34
CA LEU A 224 16.59 7.93 0.56
C LEU A 224 17.64 8.23 -0.52
N VAL A 225 18.45 7.24 -0.88
CA VAL A 225 19.42 7.35 -1.98
C VAL A 225 18.74 7.66 -3.31
N ILE A 226 17.69 6.91 -3.67
CA ILE A 226 16.90 7.17 -4.89
C ILE A 226 16.37 8.62 -4.88
N ILE A 227 15.83 9.08 -3.75
CA ILE A 227 15.31 10.45 -3.62
C ILE A 227 16.42 11.49 -3.82
N VAL A 228 17.56 11.33 -3.15
CA VAL A 228 18.70 12.26 -3.29
C VAL A 228 19.21 12.30 -4.72
N GLU A 229 19.38 11.15 -5.37
CA GLU A 229 19.85 11.05 -6.75
C GLU A 229 18.87 11.67 -7.76
N MET A 230 17.56 11.53 -7.54
CA MET A 230 16.55 12.20 -8.37
C MET A 230 16.76 13.71 -8.37
N PHE A 231 16.83 14.33 -7.19
CA PHE A 231 17.03 15.79 -7.08
C PHE A 231 18.39 16.23 -7.59
N ARG A 232 19.43 15.45 -7.30
CA ARG A 232 20.79 15.78 -7.73
C ARG A 232 20.93 15.72 -9.25
N SER A 233 20.31 14.74 -9.91
CA SER A 233 20.32 14.63 -11.37
C SER A 233 19.67 15.83 -12.09
N LEU A 234 18.70 16.51 -11.48
CA LEU A 234 18.07 17.72 -12.06
C LEU A 234 19.06 18.86 -12.29
N ALA A 235 20.01 19.04 -11.37
CA ALA A 235 21.01 20.10 -11.47
C ALA A 235 21.99 19.87 -12.65
N TYR A 236 22.02 18.67 -13.23
CA TYR A 236 22.94 18.26 -14.28
C TYR A 236 22.23 17.70 -15.52
N LEU A 237 20.97 18.11 -15.75
CA LEU A 237 20.21 17.72 -16.94
C LEU A 237 20.87 18.20 -18.23
N THR A 238 20.78 17.37 -19.27
CA THR A 238 21.24 17.72 -20.62
C THR A 238 20.35 18.79 -21.24
N ARG A 239 20.86 19.54 -22.22
CA ARG A 239 20.10 20.62 -22.88
C ARG A 239 18.81 20.11 -23.55
N ASP A 240 18.81 18.86 -24.01
CA ASP A 240 17.65 18.23 -24.65
C ASP A 240 16.49 17.96 -23.66
N ALA A 241 16.77 18.01 -22.35
CA ALA A 241 15.73 17.94 -21.32
C ALA A 241 14.77 19.14 -21.41
N TYR A 242 15.23 20.30 -21.90
CA TYR A 242 14.45 21.53 -21.96
C TYR A 242 13.65 21.69 -23.26
N ILE A 243 13.82 20.78 -24.23
CA ILE A 243 13.07 20.80 -25.49
C ILE A 243 11.65 20.32 -25.22
N THR A 244 10.66 21.08 -25.68
CA THR A 244 9.25 20.68 -25.63
C THR A 244 8.95 19.64 -26.70
N PRO A 245 8.28 18.52 -26.38
CA PRO A 245 7.93 17.51 -27.37
C PRO A 245 6.93 18.06 -28.40
N SER A 246 6.81 17.41 -29.56
CA SER A 246 6.06 17.95 -30.69
C SER A 246 4.53 17.94 -30.53
N TRP A 247 4.00 17.00 -29.73
CA TRP A 247 2.56 16.74 -29.59
C TRP A 247 1.68 17.91 -29.10
N PRO A 248 2.11 18.83 -28.20
CA PRO A 248 1.27 19.95 -27.77
C PRO A 248 0.96 20.90 -28.92
N THR A 249 1.85 20.96 -29.91
CA THR A 249 1.69 21.75 -31.15
C THR A 249 0.58 21.20 -32.04
N ASN A 250 0.29 19.90 -31.94
CA ASN A 250 -0.73 19.21 -32.73
C ASN A 250 -2.12 19.28 -32.09
N ILE A 251 -2.24 19.83 -30.87
CA ILE A 251 -3.53 20.05 -30.21
C ILE A 251 -4.07 21.39 -30.69
N PRO A 252 -5.34 21.46 -31.16
CA PRO A 252 -5.97 22.72 -31.47
C PRO A 252 -5.98 23.60 -30.21
N HIS A 253 -5.19 24.66 -30.26
CA HIS A 253 -5.15 25.69 -29.23
C HIS A 253 -6.39 26.57 -29.45
N PHE A 254 -7.32 26.55 -28.49
CA PHE A 254 -8.40 27.53 -28.44
C PHE A 254 -7.79 28.86 -28.02
N GLY A 255 -7.42 29.67 -29.01
CA GLY A 255 -7.01 31.07 -28.83
C GLY A 255 -8.21 31.97 -28.54
#